data_AF-A0A4U7FAV3-F1
#
_entry.id   AF-A0A4U7FAV3-F1
#
_cell.length_a   1.000
_cell.length_b   1.000
_cell.length_c   1.000
_cell.angle_alpha   90.00
_cell.angle_beta   90.00
_cell.angle_gamma   90.00
#
_symmetry.space_group_name_H-M   'P 1'
#
loop_
_entity.id
_entity.type
_entity.pdbx_description
1 polymer ?
#
loop_
_entity_poly.entity_id
_entity_poly.type
_entity_poly.pdbx_seq_one_letter_code
_entity_poly.pdbx_strand_id
1 'polypeptide(L)'
;MREVTLRIRHRGGPESEVSARHPEVTMRSVSSMTGRGSERKRIVELRGPTADIESFIREFRAADDVVEAEPLSPVNGTHAYVAVVVDTEGWEGIRERLAEMGIHYRTGTTIVGGIERWTVYIEPDDDLSAVIRELERGGNDVELARNVELASIERPPGLPASGILDGLTSRQREVLATAIAVGYYDHEGGVGVEDVADEIGLGSTTVWEHLSRAESTVMNALFDRFEG
;
A
#
# COMPACT_ATOMS: atom_id res chain seq x y z
N MET A 1 20.88 14.33 -4.88
CA MET A 1 19.49 13.92 -5.12
C MET A 1 18.73 13.93 -3.80
N ARG A 2 17.50 14.44 -3.80
CA ARG A 2 16.62 14.57 -2.63
C ARG A 2 15.45 13.60 -2.76
N GLU A 3 15.11 12.90 -1.69
CA GLU A 3 13.85 12.16 -1.53
C GLU A 3 12.81 13.13 -0.94
N VAL A 4 11.79 13.44 -1.72
CA VAL A 4 10.72 14.38 -1.35
C VAL A 4 9.41 13.63 -1.25
N THR A 5 8.68 13.82 -0.15
CA THR A 5 7.31 13.30 0.00
C THR A 5 6.32 14.44 -0.18
N LEU A 6 5.40 14.28 -1.11
CA LEU A 6 4.26 15.17 -1.35
C LEU A 6 2.97 14.46 -0.91
N ARG A 7 2.11 15.21 -0.23
CA ARG A 7 0.72 14.82 0.04
C ARG A 7 -0.15 15.61 -0.91
N ILE A 8 -0.88 14.90 -1.76
CA ILE A 8 -1.61 15.53 -2.86
C ILE A 8 -3.08 15.14 -2.73
N ARG A 9 -3.96 16.13 -2.66
CA ARG A 9 -5.38 15.90 -2.88
C ARG A 9 -5.69 16.22 -4.34
N HIS A 10 -6.00 15.17 -5.08
CA HIS A 10 -6.35 15.28 -6.48
C HIS A 10 -7.83 15.62 -6.63
N ARG A 11 -8.13 16.80 -7.17
CA ARG A 11 -9.53 17.20 -7.42
C ARG A 11 -10.03 16.57 -8.71
N GLY A 12 -11.22 15.97 -8.66
CA GLY A 12 -11.86 15.33 -9.82
C GLY A 12 -11.43 13.90 -10.09
N GLY A 13 -10.51 13.33 -9.30
CA GLY A 13 -10.13 11.92 -9.41
C GLY A 13 -11.02 11.03 -8.52
N PRO A 14 -11.67 9.97 -9.04
CA PRO A 14 -12.58 9.13 -8.26
C PRO A 14 -11.87 8.49 -7.05
N GLU A 15 -10.56 8.23 -7.15
CA GLU A 15 -9.79 7.64 -6.06
C GLU A 15 -9.71 8.56 -4.83
N SER A 16 -9.40 9.83 -5.05
CA SER A 16 -9.28 10.82 -3.99
C SER A 16 -10.65 11.12 -3.38
N GLU A 17 -11.68 11.28 -4.21
CA GLU A 17 -13.02 11.63 -3.74
C GLU A 17 -13.71 10.51 -2.95
N VAL A 18 -13.57 9.26 -3.39
CA VAL A 18 -14.14 8.11 -2.67
C VAL A 18 -13.31 7.85 -1.42
N SER A 19 -11.97 7.89 -1.49
CA SER A 19 -11.12 7.72 -0.30
C SER A 19 -11.38 8.79 0.77
N ALA A 20 -11.75 10.02 0.40
CA ALA A 20 -12.12 11.07 1.36
C ALA A 20 -13.36 10.72 2.19
N ARG A 21 -14.29 9.93 1.63
CA ARG A 21 -15.50 9.44 2.30
C ARG A 21 -15.27 8.17 3.12
N HIS A 22 -14.18 7.45 2.83
CA HIS A 22 -13.79 6.18 3.45
C HIS A 22 -12.38 6.28 4.06
N PRO A 23 -12.18 7.10 5.11
CA PRO A 23 -10.85 7.36 5.68
C PRO A 23 -10.19 6.12 6.30
N GLU A 24 -10.96 5.10 6.68
CA GLU A 24 -10.47 3.82 7.21
C GLU A 24 -9.93 2.88 6.12
N VAL A 25 -10.19 3.18 4.84
CA VAL A 25 -9.73 2.37 3.71
C VAL A 25 -8.46 2.99 3.12
N THR A 26 -7.39 2.20 3.17
CA THR A 26 -6.16 2.48 2.44
C THR A 26 -6.22 1.83 1.07
N MET A 27 -6.08 2.62 0.01
CA MET A 27 -5.92 2.12 -1.35
C MET A 27 -4.47 2.24 -1.80
N ARG A 28 -3.88 1.14 -2.28
CA ARG A 28 -2.49 1.11 -2.75
C ARG A 28 -2.42 0.54 -4.15
N SER A 29 -1.74 1.22 -5.07
CA SER A 29 -1.43 0.63 -6.38
C SER A 29 -0.41 -0.49 -6.23
N VAL A 30 -0.69 -1.67 -6.82
CA VAL A 30 0.19 -2.85 -6.72
C VAL A 30 0.65 -3.40 -8.07
N SER A 31 0.17 -2.82 -9.17
CA SER A 31 0.64 -3.12 -10.52
C SER A 31 1.10 -1.86 -11.24
N SER A 32 1.75 -2.04 -12.39
CA SER A 32 1.88 -0.95 -13.36
C SER A 32 0.50 -0.47 -13.82
N MET A 33 0.44 0.81 -14.19
CA MET A 33 -0.71 1.38 -14.89
C MET A 33 -0.49 1.22 -16.39
N THR A 34 -1.44 0.62 -17.09
CA THR A 34 -1.38 0.42 -18.55
C THR A 34 -2.73 0.75 -19.17
N GLY A 35 -2.81 0.97 -20.48
CA GLY A 35 -4.08 1.32 -21.10
C GLY A 35 -3.96 1.70 -22.57
N ARG A 36 -5.10 1.99 -23.19
CA ARG A 36 -5.21 2.52 -24.57
C ARG A 36 -6.17 3.69 -24.56
N GLY A 37 -5.91 4.73 -25.35
CA GLY A 37 -6.74 5.93 -25.36
C GLY A 37 -6.73 6.63 -23.99
N SER A 38 -7.90 6.96 -23.47
CA SER A 38 -8.09 7.56 -22.15
C SER A 38 -8.24 6.53 -21.02
N GLU A 39 -8.55 5.27 -21.31
CA GLU A 39 -8.66 4.24 -20.27
C GLU A 39 -7.31 3.88 -19.66
N ARG A 40 -7.28 3.73 -18.33
CA ARG A 40 -6.13 3.31 -17.54
C ARG A 40 -6.52 2.16 -16.61
N LYS A 41 -5.75 1.07 -16.67
CA LYS A 41 -5.98 -0.20 -15.97
C LYS A 41 -4.85 -0.48 -14.99
N ARG A 42 -5.22 -0.84 -13.76
CA ARG A 42 -4.29 -1.31 -12.73
C ARG A 42 -4.97 -2.24 -11.74
N ILE A 43 -4.17 -2.95 -10.96
CA ILE A 43 -4.60 -3.66 -9.76
C ILE A 43 -4.27 -2.76 -8.57
N VAL A 44 -5.24 -2.64 -7.67
CA VAL A 44 -5.09 -1.97 -6.39
C VAL A 44 -5.33 -2.97 -5.26
N GLU A 45 -4.62 -2.78 -4.16
CA GLU A 45 -4.90 -3.40 -2.87
C GLU A 45 -5.67 -2.41 -2.00
N LEU A 46 -6.82 -2.83 -1.50
CA LEU A 46 -7.57 -2.12 -0.47
C LEU A 46 -7.28 -2.79 0.88
N ARG A 47 -7.05 -1.99 1.91
CA ARG A 47 -6.90 -2.45 3.30
C ARG A 47 -7.77 -1.63 4.23
N GLY A 48 -8.41 -2.28 5.19
CA GLY A 48 -9.36 -1.66 6.11
C GLY A 48 -10.37 -2.68 6.64
N PRO A 49 -11.34 -2.26 7.45
CA PRO A 49 -12.43 -3.14 7.87
C PRO A 49 -13.25 -3.62 6.66
N THR A 50 -13.71 -4.87 6.71
CA THR A 50 -14.39 -5.51 5.56
C THR A 50 -15.58 -4.69 5.05
N ALA A 51 -16.43 -4.19 5.95
CA ALA A 51 -17.60 -3.40 5.60
C ALA A 51 -17.24 -2.08 4.89
N ASP A 52 -16.17 -1.42 5.32
CA ASP A 52 -15.68 -0.19 4.69
C ASP A 52 -15.08 -0.48 3.31
N ILE A 53 -14.36 -1.59 3.14
CA ILE A 53 -13.86 -2.01 1.82
C ILE A 53 -15.03 -2.27 0.86
N GLU A 54 -16.06 -2.99 1.31
CA GLU A 54 -17.25 -3.26 0.48
C GLU A 54 -17.98 -1.97 0.11
N SER A 55 -18.10 -1.01 1.04
CA SER A 55 -18.69 0.31 0.77
C SER A 55 -17.84 1.11 -0.20
N PHE A 56 -16.52 1.13 -0.01
CA PHE A 56 -15.57 1.80 -0.90
C PHE A 56 -15.70 1.27 -2.33
N ILE A 57 -15.67 -0.05 -2.55
CA ILE A 57 -15.74 -0.64 -3.90
C ILE A 57 -17.06 -0.28 -4.58
N ARG A 58 -18.17 -0.35 -3.85
CA ARG A 58 -19.50 -0.02 -4.38
C ARG A 58 -19.59 1.45 -4.79
N GLU A 59 -19.09 2.37 -3.97
CA GLU A 59 -19.09 3.80 -4.29
C GLU A 59 -18.09 4.15 -5.38
N PHE A 60 -16.92 3.52 -5.38
CA PHE A 60 -15.90 3.71 -6.41
C PHE A 60 -16.41 3.26 -7.78
N ARG A 61 -17.06 2.09 -7.87
CA ARG A 61 -17.69 1.61 -9.10
C ARG A 61 -18.80 2.54 -9.62
N ALA A 62 -19.43 3.32 -8.74
CA ALA A 62 -20.52 4.22 -9.10
C ALA A 62 -20.04 5.63 -9.50
N ALA A 63 -18.73 5.91 -9.43
CA ALA A 63 -18.17 7.19 -9.86
C ALA A 63 -18.13 7.29 -11.40
N ASP A 64 -18.36 8.49 -11.93
CA ASP A 64 -18.55 8.72 -13.37
C ASP A 64 -17.33 8.27 -14.22
N ASP A 65 -16.12 8.48 -13.71
CA ASP A 65 -14.87 8.17 -14.41
C ASP A 65 -14.39 6.72 -14.19
N VAL A 66 -15.18 5.88 -13.50
CA VAL A 66 -14.83 4.49 -13.23
C VAL A 66 -15.57 3.56 -14.19
N VAL A 67 -14.81 3.01 -15.14
CA VAL A 67 -15.33 2.04 -16.12
C VAL A 67 -15.53 0.67 -15.48
N GLU A 68 -14.58 0.25 -14.64
CA GLU A 68 -14.62 -1.07 -13.99
C GLU A 68 -13.91 -1.02 -12.63
N ALA A 69 -14.45 -1.73 -11.64
CA ALA A 69 -13.84 -1.91 -10.33
C ALA A 69 -14.25 -3.28 -9.76
N GLU A 70 -13.60 -4.34 -10.23
CA GLU A 70 -13.96 -5.73 -9.92
C GLU A 70 -12.98 -6.38 -8.94
N PRO A 71 -13.46 -6.91 -7.79
CA PRO A 71 -12.62 -7.69 -6.91
C PRO A 71 -12.06 -8.92 -7.63
N LEU A 72 -10.75 -9.15 -7.53
CA LEU A 72 -10.08 -10.34 -8.05
C LEU A 72 -10.29 -11.58 -7.15
N SER A 73 -10.70 -11.33 -5.91
CA SER A 73 -11.05 -12.35 -4.92
C SER A 73 -12.25 -11.86 -4.10
N PRO A 74 -13.00 -12.76 -3.42
CA PRO A 74 -13.98 -12.36 -2.42
C PRO A 74 -13.35 -11.40 -1.38
N VAL A 75 -14.12 -10.39 -0.98
CA VAL A 75 -13.71 -9.40 0.03
C VAL A 75 -13.85 -10.04 1.40
N ASN A 76 -12.81 -10.76 1.83
CA ASN A 76 -12.77 -11.44 3.12
C ASN A 76 -11.63 -10.89 3.97
N GLY A 77 -11.88 -10.65 5.25
CA GLY A 77 -10.86 -10.13 6.17
C GLY A 77 -10.55 -8.64 5.95
N THR A 78 -9.31 -8.25 6.19
CA THR A 78 -8.91 -6.82 6.25
C THR A 78 -8.26 -6.30 4.96
N HIS A 79 -8.31 -7.06 3.85
CA HIS A 79 -7.77 -6.63 2.57
C HIS A 79 -8.52 -7.23 1.36
N ALA A 80 -8.47 -6.55 0.21
CA ALA A 80 -8.96 -7.05 -1.07
C ALA A 80 -8.10 -6.56 -2.24
N TYR A 81 -7.97 -7.37 -3.29
CA TYR A 81 -7.37 -6.95 -4.55
C TYR A 81 -8.47 -6.65 -5.56
N VAL A 82 -8.39 -5.50 -6.22
CA VAL A 82 -9.41 -5.01 -7.15
C VAL A 82 -8.74 -4.64 -8.46
N ALA A 83 -9.25 -5.19 -9.57
CA ALA A 83 -8.92 -4.72 -10.90
C ALA A 83 -9.75 -3.46 -11.18
N VAL A 84 -9.05 -2.37 -11.49
CA VAL A 84 -9.66 -1.06 -11.72
C VAL A 84 -9.36 -0.61 -13.14
N VAL A 85 -10.39 -0.13 -13.82
CA VAL A 85 -10.30 0.61 -15.07
C VAL A 85 -10.95 1.97 -14.84
N VAL A 86 -10.15 3.04 -14.97
CA VAL A 86 -10.64 4.42 -14.93
C VAL A 86 -10.51 5.03 -16.31
N ASP A 87 -11.50 5.83 -16.69
CA ASP A 87 -11.38 6.76 -17.80
C ASP A 87 -10.66 8.02 -17.30
N THR A 88 -9.60 8.40 -17.99
CA THR A 88 -8.84 9.62 -17.67
C THR A 88 -9.15 10.74 -18.66
N GLU A 89 -10.23 10.63 -19.44
CA GLU A 89 -10.68 11.73 -20.29
C GLU A 89 -11.06 12.94 -19.43
N GLY A 90 -10.55 14.12 -19.80
CA GLY A 90 -10.87 15.38 -19.11
C GLY A 90 -10.00 15.69 -17.89
N TRP A 91 -9.12 14.80 -17.44
CA TRP A 91 -8.15 15.11 -16.39
C TRP A 91 -6.79 14.42 -16.61
N GLU A 92 -5.73 15.08 -16.17
CA GLU A 92 -4.37 14.56 -16.31
C GLU A 92 -3.84 14.12 -14.94
N GLY A 93 -3.46 12.85 -14.83
CA GLY A 93 -2.98 12.27 -13.59
C GLY A 93 -1.65 12.85 -13.10
N ILE A 94 -1.43 12.81 -11.78
CA ILE A 94 -0.18 13.23 -11.14
C ILE A 94 1.03 12.51 -11.75
N ARG A 95 0.85 11.23 -12.08
CA ARG A 95 1.88 10.37 -12.68
C ARG A 95 2.36 10.91 -14.02
N GLU A 96 1.42 11.28 -14.88
CA GLU A 96 1.65 11.83 -16.21
C GLU A 96 2.40 13.16 -16.09
N ARG A 97 1.93 14.08 -15.25
CA ARG A 97 2.61 15.37 -15.00
C ARG A 97 4.05 15.20 -14.52
N LEU A 98 4.29 14.31 -13.57
CA LEU A 98 5.64 14.02 -13.09
C LEU A 98 6.52 13.44 -14.21
N ALA A 99 5.97 12.55 -15.04
CA ALA A 99 6.70 11.97 -16.17
C ALA A 99 7.02 13.01 -17.25
N GLU A 100 6.11 13.94 -17.55
CA GLU A 100 6.34 15.04 -18.50
C GLU A 100 7.43 16.00 -18.03
N MET A 101 7.53 16.24 -16.73
CA MET A 101 8.63 17.01 -16.13
C MET A 101 9.94 16.22 -16.02
N GLY A 102 9.95 14.92 -16.36
CA GLY A 102 11.12 14.05 -16.18
C GLY A 102 11.43 13.72 -14.72
N ILE A 103 10.49 13.96 -13.79
CA ILE A 103 10.69 13.70 -12.36
C ILE A 103 10.50 12.23 -12.06
N HIS A 104 11.53 11.60 -11.50
CA HIS A 104 11.44 10.23 -11.01
C HIS A 104 10.58 10.15 -9.74
N TYR A 105 9.77 9.10 -9.64
CA TYR A 105 8.92 8.86 -8.47
C TYR A 105 8.88 7.38 -8.10
N ARG A 106 8.60 7.10 -6.83
CA ARG A 106 8.37 5.75 -6.32
C ARG A 106 7.01 5.25 -6.79
N THR A 107 6.96 4.02 -7.29
CA THR A 107 5.70 3.34 -7.67
C THR A 107 4.91 2.90 -6.44
N GLY A 108 3.64 2.53 -6.64
CA GLY A 108 2.79 2.04 -5.57
C GLY A 108 2.21 3.13 -4.68
N THR A 109 1.73 4.22 -5.31
CA THR A 109 1.03 5.32 -4.63
C THR A 109 -0.04 4.78 -3.70
N THR A 110 -0.07 5.34 -2.49
CA THR A 110 -1.05 5.02 -1.46
C THR A 110 -1.97 6.20 -1.24
N ILE A 111 -3.27 5.94 -1.09
CA ILE A 111 -4.33 6.93 -0.91
C ILE A 111 -5.12 6.59 0.35
N VAL A 112 -5.24 7.56 1.25
CA VAL A 112 -6.00 7.45 2.51
C VAL A 112 -6.70 8.78 2.78
N GLY A 113 -7.99 8.77 3.11
CA GLY A 113 -8.74 10.00 3.39
C GLY A 113 -8.69 11.02 2.24
N GLY A 114 -8.60 10.52 1.00
CA GLY A 114 -8.48 11.33 -0.21
C GLY A 114 -7.12 11.99 -0.42
N ILE A 115 -6.12 11.66 0.38
CA ILE A 115 -4.76 12.15 0.20
C ILE A 115 -3.90 11.08 -0.45
N GLU A 116 -3.35 11.39 -1.61
CA GLU A 116 -2.34 10.60 -2.28
C GLU A 116 -0.95 10.93 -1.74
N ARG A 117 -0.19 9.91 -1.37
CA ARG A 117 1.21 10.07 -0.93
C ARG A 117 2.16 9.73 -2.07
N TRP A 118 2.87 10.74 -2.54
CA TRP A 118 3.87 10.64 -3.60
C TRP A 118 5.28 10.76 -3.03
N THR A 119 6.18 9.88 -3.43
CA THR A 119 7.62 10.03 -3.17
C THR A 119 8.30 10.33 -4.48
N VAL A 120 8.88 11.52 -4.61
CA VAL A 120 9.56 11.99 -5.82
C VAL A 120 11.04 12.18 -5.52
N TYR A 121 11.87 11.99 -6.54
CA TYR A 121 13.31 12.11 -6.48
C TYR A 121 13.71 13.33 -7.29
N ILE A 122 14.27 14.32 -6.58
CA ILE A 122 14.58 15.64 -7.14
C ILE A 122 16.09 15.78 -7.23
N GLU A 123 16.61 16.06 -8.43
CA GLU A 123 18.02 16.34 -8.63
C GLU A 123 18.42 17.67 -7.95
N PRO A 124 19.73 17.91 -7.72
CA PRO A 124 20.18 19.18 -7.15
C PRO A 124 19.75 20.40 -7.97
N ASP A 125 19.74 20.26 -9.31
CA ASP A 125 19.42 21.33 -10.25
C ASP A 125 17.90 21.47 -10.52
N ASP A 126 17.09 20.51 -10.07
CA ASP A 126 15.63 20.56 -10.22
C ASP A 126 15.00 21.58 -9.24
N ASP A 127 14.10 22.41 -9.78
CA ASP A 127 13.29 23.34 -8.98
C ASP A 127 12.05 22.64 -8.43
N LEU A 128 12.14 22.17 -7.18
CA LEU A 128 11.01 21.59 -6.44
C LEU A 128 9.78 22.53 -6.39
N SER A 129 10.00 23.85 -6.34
CA SER A 129 8.90 24.81 -6.31
C SER A 129 8.22 24.93 -7.67
N ALA A 130 8.94 24.72 -8.78
CA ALA A 130 8.34 24.60 -10.10
C ALA A 130 7.51 23.31 -10.21
N VAL A 131 8.02 22.18 -9.70
CA VAL A 131 7.28 20.91 -9.66
C VAL A 131 5.96 21.04 -8.88
N ILE A 132 5.99 21.64 -7.69
CA ILE A 132 4.78 21.85 -6.89
C ILE A 132 3.79 22.76 -7.62
N ARG A 133 4.26 23.87 -8.19
CA ARG A 133 3.40 24.79 -8.97
C ARG A 133 2.79 24.14 -10.20
N GLU A 134 3.51 23.22 -10.86
CA GLU A 134 2.99 22.46 -11.99
C GLU A 134 1.83 21.56 -11.55
N LEU A 135 2.03 20.80 -10.47
CA LEU A 135 1.02 19.93 -9.90
C LEU A 135 -0.21 20.73 -9.46
N GLU A 136 -0.04 21.86 -8.77
CA GLU A 136 -1.13 22.74 -8.35
C GLU A 136 -1.91 23.33 -9.53
N ARG A 137 -1.23 23.68 -10.64
CA ARG A 137 -1.89 24.18 -11.85
C ARG A 137 -2.83 23.15 -12.48
N GLY A 138 -2.58 21.86 -12.23
CA GLY A 138 -3.49 20.77 -12.56
C GLY A 138 -4.74 20.69 -11.70
N GLY A 139 -5.00 21.66 -10.81
CA GLY A 139 -6.16 21.69 -9.92
C GLY A 139 -5.95 20.94 -8.60
N ASN A 140 -4.71 20.56 -8.29
CA ASN A 140 -4.36 19.77 -7.11
C ASN A 140 -4.04 20.65 -5.91
N ASP A 141 -4.32 20.14 -4.71
CA ASP A 141 -3.82 20.72 -3.47
C ASP A 141 -2.60 19.90 -3.02
N VAL A 142 -1.44 20.56 -2.92
CA VAL A 142 -0.13 19.91 -2.76
C VAL A 142 0.55 20.41 -1.49
N GLU A 143 0.80 19.49 -0.56
CA GLU A 143 1.52 19.74 0.68
C GLU A 143 2.88 19.04 0.66
N LEU A 144 3.95 19.79 0.92
CA LEU A 144 5.29 19.24 1.13
C LEU A 144 5.39 18.62 2.53
N ALA A 145 5.38 17.29 2.61
CA ALA A 145 5.43 16.57 3.88
C ALA A 145 6.87 16.29 4.37
N ARG A 146 7.81 16.07 3.44
CA ARG A 146 9.21 15.75 3.77
C ARG A 146 10.13 16.08 2.60
N ASN A 147 11.34 16.56 2.90
CA ASN A 147 12.40 16.80 1.93
C ASN A 147 13.76 16.43 2.56
N VAL A 148 14.43 15.39 2.05
CA VAL A 148 15.67 14.87 2.64
C VAL A 148 16.72 14.56 1.57
N GLU A 149 17.96 14.95 1.80
CA GLU A 149 19.09 14.59 0.94
C GLU A 149 19.45 13.11 1.06
N LEU A 150 19.43 12.37 -0.05
CA LEU A 150 19.72 10.93 -0.05
C LEU A 150 21.16 10.60 0.38
N ALA A 151 22.12 11.48 0.12
CA ALA A 151 23.51 11.30 0.53
C ALA A 151 23.70 11.27 2.06
N SER A 152 22.70 11.72 2.83
CA SER A 152 22.71 11.71 4.30
C SER A 152 21.98 10.49 4.91
N ILE A 153 21.40 9.63 4.08
CA ILE A 153 20.60 8.49 4.53
C ILE A 153 21.44 7.21 4.42
N GLU A 154 22.09 6.81 5.51
CA GLU A 154 22.48 5.41 5.74
C GLU A 154 21.21 4.60 6.02
N ARG A 155 20.46 4.22 4.97
CA ARG A 155 19.42 3.19 5.10
C ARG A 155 20.03 1.87 4.67
N PRO A 156 20.12 0.86 5.56
CA PRO A 156 20.18 -0.52 5.09
C PRO A 156 19.01 -0.72 4.11
N PRO A 157 19.18 -1.52 3.04
CA PRO A 157 18.09 -1.80 2.12
C PRO A 157 16.86 -2.23 2.92
N GLY A 158 15.76 -1.46 2.78
CA GLY A 158 14.53 -1.74 3.49
C GLY A 158 14.02 -3.11 3.09
N LEU A 159 13.67 -3.94 4.07
CA LEU A 159 13.12 -5.28 3.83
C LEU A 159 11.92 -5.20 2.88
N PRO A 160 11.97 -5.79 1.68
CA PRO A 160 10.79 -5.86 0.83
C PRO A 160 9.75 -6.76 1.51
N ALA A 161 8.62 -6.18 1.91
CA ALA A 161 7.53 -6.91 2.59
C ALA A 161 6.92 -8.05 1.75
N SER A 162 7.06 -7.99 0.42
CA SER A 162 6.48 -8.99 -0.49
C SER A 162 7.27 -10.30 -0.47
N GLY A 163 6.57 -11.42 -0.27
CA GLY A 163 7.08 -12.77 -0.42
C GLY A 163 7.89 -13.34 0.74
N ILE A 164 8.05 -12.59 1.85
CA ILE A 164 8.67 -13.12 3.08
C ILE A 164 7.85 -14.29 3.66
N LEU A 165 6.53 -14.28 3.44
CA LEU A 165 5.60 -15.28 3.95
C LEU A 165 5.25 -16.37 2.92
N ASP A 166 5.85 -16.36 1.73
CA ASP A 166 5.49 -17.29 0.64
C ASP A 166 5.91 -18.73 0.94
N GLY A 167 6.96 -18.92 1.75
CA GLY A 167 7.39 -20.23 2.21
C GLY A 167 6.51 -20.84 3.32
N LEU A 168 5.55 -20.07 3.87
CA LEU A 168 4.69 -20.54 4.93
C LEU A 168 3.52 -21.35 4.39
N THR A 169 3.28 -22.51 5.00
CA THR A 169 2.01 -23.24 4.82
C THR A 169 0.84 -22.43 5.37
N SER A 170 -0.38 -22.70 4.89
CA SER A 170 -1.59 -22.04 5.39
C SER A 170 -1.71 -22.13 6.92
N ARG A 171 -1.38 -23.29 7.50
CA ARG A 171 -1.48 -23.48 8.96
C ARG A 171 -0.43 -22.72 9.74
N GLN A 172 0.81 -22.66 9.24
CA GLN A 172 1.86 -21.83 9.83
C GLN A 172 1.49 -20.34 9.79
N ARG A 173 0.92 -19.89 8.66
CA ARG A 173 0.47 -18.50 8.49
C ARG A 173 -0.67 -18.15 9.44
N GLU A 174 -1.65 -19.03 9.60
CA GLU A 174 -2.78 -18.85 10.50
C GLU A 174 -2.34 -18.79 11.98
N VAL A 175 -1.47 -19.72 12.39
CA VAL A 175 -0.92 -19.73 13.76
C VAL A 175 -0.07 -18.48 14.03
N LEU A 176 0.80 -18.09 13.09
CA LEU A 176 1.63 -16.89 13.21
C LEU A 176 0.78 -15.61 13.27
N ALA A 177 -0.25 -15.50 12.43
CA ALA A 177 -1.16 -14.36 12.43
C ALA A 177 -1.95 -14.26 13.75
N THR A 178 -2.40 -15.40 14.28
CA THR A 178 -3.10 -15.46 15.57
C THR A 178 -2.17 -15.04 16.71
N ALA A 179 -0.94 -15.56 16.74
CA ALA A 179 0.07 -15.17 17.74
C ALA A 179 0.36 -13.67 17.73
N ILE A 180 0.50 -13.07 16.55
CA ILE A 180 0.64 -11.61 16.43
C ILE A 180 -0.60 -10.89 16.94
N ALA A 181 -1.81 -11.34 16.57
CA ALA A 181 -3.06 -10.70 16.96
C ALA A 181 -3.30 -10.71 18.48
N VAL A 182 -2.89 -11.76 19.18
CA VAL A 182 -3.01 -11.85 20.65
C VAL A 182 -1.82 -11.23 21.40
N GLY A 183 -0.82 -10.69 20.69
CA GLY A 183 0.33 -10.01 21.31
C GLY A 183 1.42 -10.94 21.82
N TYR A 184 1.54 -12.18 21.30
CA TYR A 184 2.57 -13.15 21.71
C TYR A 184 4.01 -12.63 21.52
N TYR A 185 4.24 -11.74 20.56
CA TYR A 185 5.57 -11.17 20.27
C TYR A 185 5.83 -9.82 20.95
N ASP A 186 4.89 -9.31 21.73
CA ASP A 186 5.03 -8.02 22.40
C ASP A 186 5.91 -8.15 23.65
N HIS A 187 6.90 -7.26 23.80
CA HIS A 187 7.87 -7.30 24.90
C HIS A 187 7.27 -7.06 26.30
N GLU A 188 6.06 -6.51 26.37
CA GLU A 188 5.35 -6.23 27.63
C GLU A 188 4.23 -7.26 27.93
N GLY A 189 3.98 -8.21 27.02
CA GLY A 189 2.85 -9.14 27.08
C GLY A 189 3.13 -10.38 27.93
N GLY A 190 2.22 -10.70 28.86
CA GLY A 190 2.19 -11.98 29.58
C GLY A 190 1.61 -13.14 28.77
N VAL A 191 1.55 -13.00 27.44
CA VAL A 191 0.87 -13.90 26.51
C VAL A 191 1.84 -14.99 26.06
N GLY A 192 1.49 -16.24 26.33
CA GLY A 192 2.27 -17.42 26.01
C GLY A 192 1.68 -18.22 24.84
N VAL A 193 2.36 -19.32 24.50
CA VAL A 193 1.91 -20.26 23.46
C VAL A 193 0.54 -20.87 23.82
N GLU A 194 0.24 -20.98 25.13
CA GLU A 194 -1.04 -21.50 25.62
C GLU A 194 -2.19 -20.57 25.25
N ASP A 195 -2.03 -19.24 25.40
CA ASP A 195 -3.07 -18.28 25.01
C ASP A 195 -3.33 -18.30 23.50
N VAL A 196 -2.28 -18.48 22.69
CA VAL A 196 -2.41 -18.65 21.24
C VAL A 196 -3.14 -19.96 20.90
N ALA A 197 -2.86 -21.02 21.66
CA ALA A 197 -3.48 -22.33 21.48
C ALA A 197 -4.97 -22.32 21.82
N ASP A 198 -5.34 -21.62 22.88
CA ASP A 198 -6.73 -21.40 23.28
C ASP A 198 -7.50 -20.60 22.22
N GLU A 199 -6.90 -19.52 21.69
CA GLU A 199 -7.53 -18.69 20.65
C GLU A 199 -7.80 -19.47 19.35
N ILE A 200 -6.87 -20.34 18.93
CA ILE A 200 -6.97 -21.08 17.65
C ILE A 200 -7.54 -22.50 17.80
N GLY A 201 -7.85 -22.93 19.02
CA GLY A 201 -8.38 -24.26 19.32
C GLY A 201 -7.42 -25.41 19.00
N LEU A 202 -6.12 -25.23 19.26
CA LEU A 202 -5.08 -26.25 19.08
C LEU A 202 -4.44 -26.66 20.40
N GLY A 203 -3.65 -27.75 20.38
CA GLY A 203 -2.75 -28.04 21.49
C GLY A 203 -1.50 -27.14 21.46
N SER A 204 -1.03 -26.72 22.63
CA SER A 204 0.14 -25.84 22.78
C SER A 204 1.39 -26.38 22.08
N THR A 205 1.63 -27.69 22.11
CA THR A 205 2.73 -28.34 21.38
C THR A 205 2.61 -28.14 19.86
N THR A 206 1.40 -28.26 19.31
CA THR A 206 1.14 -28.07 17.88
C THR A 206 1.32 -26.61 17.48
N VAL A 207 0.86 -25.67 18.31
CA VAL A 207 1.09 -24.23 18.10
C VAL A 207 2.58 -23.91 18.10
N TRP A 208 3.31 -24.39 19.11
CA TRP A 208 4.74 -24.16 19.22
C TRP A 208 5.50 -24.68 18.00
N GLU A 209 5.18 -25.89 17.51
CA GLU A 209 5.78 -26.43 16.30
C GLU A 209 5.49 -25.58 15.05
N HIS A 210 4.26 -25.09 14.92
CA HIS A 210 3.89 -24.23 13.80
C HIS A 210 4.60 -22.89 13.87
N LEU A 211 4.68 -22.26 15.05
CA LEU A 211 5.40 -21.01 15.26
C LEU A 211 6.89 -21.17 14.97
N SER A 212 7.54 -22.18 15.54
CA SER A 212 8.97 -22.43 15.32
C SER A 212 9.31 -22.63 13.85
N ARG A 213 8.51 -23.41 13.12
CA ARG A 213 8.70 -23.58 11.66
C ARG A 213 8.41 -22.29 10.90
N ALA A 214 7.38 -21.54 11.27
CA ALA A 214 7.04 -20.29 10.61
C ALA A 214 8.14 -19.24 10.79
N GLU A 215 8.60 -19.04 12.02
CA GLU A 215 9.69 -18.13 12.38
C GLU A 215 10.97 -18.50 11.64
N SER A 216 11.35 -19.79 11.61
CA SER A 216 12.52 -20.24 10.86
C SER A 216 12.42 -19.90 9.38
N THR A 217 11.28 -20.16 8.75
CA THR A 217 11.05 -19.80 7.34
C THR A 217 11.15 -18.29 7.11
N VAL A 218 10.54 -17.48 7.97
CA VAL A 218 10.61 -16.01 7.87
C VAL A 218 12.06 -15.53 8.04
N MET A 219 12.78 -16.01 9.05
CA MET A 219 14.15 -15.57 9.33
C MET A 219 15.13 -15.96 8.24
N ASN A 220 14.99 -17.16 7.64
CA ASN A 220 15.81 -17.56 6.50
C ASN A 220 15.50 -16.71 5.27
N ALA A 221 14.21 -16.47 4.98
CA ALA A 221 13.82 -15.61 3.86
C ALA A 221 14.30 -14.15 4.03
N LEU A 222 14.41 -13.67 5.27
CA LEU A 222 15.01 -12.36 5.58
C LEU A 222 16.53 -12.38 5.35
N PHE A 223 17.22 -13.41 5.86
CA PHE A 223 18.68 -13.55 5.73
C PHE A 223 19.13 -13.62 4.26
N ASP A 224 18.48 -14.47 3.45
CA ASP A 224 18.79 -14.62 2.03
C ASP A 224 18.66 -13.30 1.25
N ARG A 225 17.85 -12.37 1.74
CA ARG A 225 17.62 -11.03 1.14
C ARG A 225 18.56 -9.95 1.65
N PHE A 226 19.26 -10.19 2.76
CA PHE A 226 20.27 -9.26 3.29
C PHE A 226 21.68 -9.57 2.76
N GLU A 227 21.97 -10.83 2.44
CA GLU A 227 23.28 -11.24 1.89
C GLU A 227 23.32 -11.32 0.35
N GLY A 228 22.16 -11.24 -0.33
CA GLY A 228 22.04 -11.20 -1.80
C GLY A 228 21.99 -9.80 -2.37
#